data_AF-X1RPA4-F1
#
_entry.id   AF-X1RPA4-F1
#
_cell.length_a   1.000
_cell.length_b   1.000
_cell.length_c   1.000
_cell.angle_alpha   90.00
_cell.angle_beta   90.00
_cell.angle_gamma   90.00
#
_symmetry.space_group_name_H-M   'P 1'
#
loop_
_entity.id
_entity.type
_entity.pdbx_description
1 polymer ?
#
loop_
_entity_poly.entity_id
_entity_poly.type
_entity_poly.pdbx_seq_one_letter_code
_entity_poly.pdbx_strand_id
1 'polypeptide(L)' 'MKLTGSQIFVKTLREEKVDAIFGYPGGAVLDIYDEF' A
#
# COMPACT_ATOMS: atom_id res chain seq x y z
N MET A 1 8.33 11.32 -12.63
CA MET A 1 6.89 10.95 -12.68
C MET A 1 6.30 11.14 -11.29
N LYS A 2 4.99 11.41 -11.16
CA LYS A 2 4.30 11.40 -9.85
C LYS A 2 4.04 9.95 -9.44
N LEU A 3 4.15 9.66 -8.15
CA LEU A 3 3.82 8.35 -7.58
C LEU A 3 2.31 8.07 -7.67
N THR A 4 1.94 6.79 -7.76
CA THR A 4 0.53 6.36 -7.66
C THR A 4 0.05 6.40 -6.20
N GLY A 5 -1.27 6.29 -5.99
CA GLY A 5 -1.83 6.22 -4.63
C GLY A 5 -1.28 5.03 -3.84
N SER A 6 -1.21 3.84 -4.44
CA SER A 6 -0.64 2.63 -3.82
C SER A 6 0.82 2.80 -3.45
N GLN A 7 1.63 3.39 -4.33
CA GLN A 7 3.04 3.68 -4.07
C GLN A 7 3.22 4.61 -2.88
N ILE A 8 2.40 5.67 -2.80
CA ILE A 8 2.41 6.60 -1.66
C ILE A 8 2.03 5.85 -0.38
N PHE A 9 0.99 5.03 -0.42
CA PHE A 9 0.51 4.25 0.72
C PHE A 9 1.60 3.29 1.27
N VAL A 10 2.15 2.43 0.41
CA VAL A 10 3.19 1.45 0.80
C VAL A 10 4.46 2.15 1.27
N LYS A 11 4.90 3.22 0.58
CA LYS A 11 6.09 4.00 0.99
C LYS A 11 5.93 4.60 2.38
N THR A 12 4.76 5.17 2.67
CA THR A 12 4.47 5.77 3.99
C THR A 12 4.53 4.73 5.10
N LEU A 13 3.94 3.55 4.88
CA LEU A 13 3.93 2.47 5.86
C LEU A 13 5.35 1.95 6.16
N ARG A 14 6.20 1.86 5.14
CA ARG A 14 7.61 1.48 5.29
C ARG A 14 8.41 2.54 6.06
N GLU A 15 8.18 3.83 5.79
CA GLU A 15 8.82 4.95 6.51
C GLU A 15 8.45 5.00 7.99
N GLU A 16 7.18 4.73 8.30
CA GLU A 16 6.66 4.63 9.68
C GLU A 16 7.00 3.30 10.36
N LYS A 17 7.73 2.40 9.68
CA LYS A 17 8.14 1.08 10.19
C LYS A 17 6.97 0.24 10.67
N VAL A 18 5.87 0.23 9.90
CA VAL A 18 4.73 -0.64 10.17
C VAL A 18 5.10 -2.10 9.87
N ASP A 19 5.04 -2.96 10.87
CA ASP A 19 5.44 -4.37 10.74
C ASP A 19 4.35 -5.27 10.13
N ALA A 20 3.07 -4.95 10.36
CA ALA A 20 1.96 -5.78 9.89
C ALA A 20 0.71 -4.95 9.59
N ILE A 21 -0.03 -5.37 8.57
CA ILE A 21 -1.28 -4.75 8.14
C ILE A 21 -2.28 -5.88 7.90
N PHE A 22 -3.49 -5.72 8.42
CA PHE A 22 -4.57 -6.66 8.22
C PHE A 22 -5.50 -6.10 7.17
N GLY A 23 -5.70 -6.85 6.09
CA GLY A 23 -6.50 -6.44 4.96
C GLY A 23 -7.45 -7.56 4.51
N TYR A 24 -8.61 -7.15 4.02
CA TYR A 24 -9.51 -8.02 3.28
C TYR A 24 -9.50 -7.57 1.81
N PRO A 25 -9.10 -8.44 0.85
CA PRO A 25 -8.95 -8.04 -0.53
C PRO A 25 -10.30 -7.72 -1.18
N GLY A 26 -10.28 -6.75 -2.10
CA GLY A 26 -11.43 -6.35 -2.90
C GLY A 26 -10.98 -5.50 -4.09
N GLY A 27 -11.78 -5.42 -5.15
CA GLY A 27 -11.36 -4.80 -6.42
C GLY A 27 -10.87 -3.35 -6.28
N ALA A 28 -11.42 -2.58 -5.34
CA ALA A 28 -11.03 -1.19 -5.11
C ALA A 28 -9.64 -1.02 -4.45
N VAL A 29 -9.09 -2.08 -3.85
CA VAL A 29 -7.81 -2.04 -3.11
C VAL A 29 -6.79 -3.02 -3.68
N LEU A 30 -7.09 -3.67 -4.82
CA LEU A 30 -6.21 -4.68 -5.40
C LEU A 30 -4.83 -4.11 -5.72
N ASP A 31 -4.81 -2.89 -6.27
CA ASP A 31 -3.61 -2.12 -6.61
C ASP A 31 -2.67 -1.88 -5.42
N ILE A 32 -3.16 -1.96 -4.18
CA ILE A 32 -2.34 -1.82 -2.97
C ILE A 32 -1.63 -3.15 -2.67
N TYR A 33 -2.32 -4.28 -2.84
CA TYR A 33 -1.73 -5.61 -2.64
C TYR A 33 -0.68 -5.94 -3.68
N ASP A 34 -0.83 -5.43 -4.91
CA ASP A 34 0.18 -5.59 -5.98
C ASP A 34 1.46 -4.78 -5.72
N GLU A 35 1.42 -3.75 -4.86
CA GLU A 35 2.54 -2.84 -4.59
C GLU A 35 3.39 -3.25 -3.36
N PHE A 36 2.83 -4.06 -2.44
CA PHE A 36 3.54 -4.52 -1.24
C PHE A 36 4.77 -5.38 -1.55
#